data_AF-A0A7J9C2K9-F1
#
_entry.id   AF-A0A7J9C2K9-F1
#
_cell.length_a   1.000
_cell.length_b   1.000
_cell.length_c   1.000
_cell.angle_alpha   90.00
_cell.angle_beta   90.00
_cell.angle_gamma   90.00
#
_symmetry.space_group_name_H-M   'P 1'
#
loop_
_entity.id
_entity.type
_entity.pdbx_description
1 polymer ?
#
loop_
_entity_poly.entity_id
_entity_poly.type
_entity_poly.pdbx_seq_one_letter_code
_entity_poly.pdbx_strand_id
1 'polypeptide(L)'
;MKLIESLDLLMNQLNGEIAPNFFNLNLLNHFNVSYNNLTEQISTNTQLQSFENSSYMGSHLCRPPLTKNCTTRGFSTDVTNNGASDKGSKVN
;
A
#
# COMPACT_ATOMS: atom_id res chain seq x y z
N MET A 1 4.20 -19.52 -12.22
CA MET A 1 2.97 -19.41 -13.04
C MET A 1 2.68 -17.93 -13.25
N LYS A 2 2.56 -17.46 -14.50
CA LYS A 2 2.24 -16.05 -14.85
C LYS A 2 1.02 -15.96 -15.80
N LEU A 3 0.14 -16.97 -15.77
CA LEU A 3 -0.98 -17.12 -16.70
C LEU A 3 -2.35 -16.93 -16.03
N ILE A 4 -2.40 -16.16 -14.94
CA ILE A 4 -3.64 -15.93 -14.21
C ILE A 4 -4.34 -14.72 -14.84
N GLU A 5 -5.57 -14.93 -15.30
CA GLU A 5 -6.40 -13.88 -15.87
C GLU A 5 -7.49 -13.38 -14.92
N SER A 6 -7.90 -14.21 -13.96
CA SER A 6 -8.93 -13.86 -12.99
C SER A 6 -8.53 -14.36 -11.60
N LEU A 7 -8.67 -13.48 -10.62
CA LEU A 7 -8.42 -13.78 -9.22
C LEU A 7 -9.47 -13.09 -8.35
N ASP A 8 -10.36 -13.88 -7.78
CA ASP A 8 -11.36 -13.42 -6.82
C ASP A 8 -11.09 -14.05 -5.46
N LEU A 9 -10.81 -13.20 -4.47
CA LEU A 9 -10.51 -13.53 -3.08
C LEU A 9 -11.41 -12.74 -2.12
N LEU A 10 -12.56 -12.26 -2.61
CA LEU A 10 -13.56 -11.52 -1.84
C LEU A 10 -13.95 -12.22 -0.53
N MET A 11 -14.12 -11.45 0.54
CA MET A 11 -14.64 -11.90 1.85
C MET A 11 -13.89 -13.11 2.43
N ASN A 12 -12.56 -13.07 2.39
CA ASN A 12 -11.71 -14.04 3.06
C ASN A 12 -11.08 -13.41 4.33
N GLN A 13 -10.26 -14.21 5.02
CA GLN A 13 -9.54 -13.77 6.23
C GLN A 13 -8.04 -13.53 5.94
N LEU A 14 -7.70 -13.17 4.70
CA LEU A 14 -6.32 -12.90 4.30
C LEU A 14 -5.78 -11.70 5.08
N ASN A 15 -4.53 -11.77 5.50
CA ASN A 15 -3.88 -10.76 6.31
C ASN A 15 -2.48 -10.42 5.76
N GLY A 16 -1.92 -9.31 6.21
CA GLY A 16 -0.62 -8.82 5.78
C GLY A 16 -0.66 -8.12 4.43
N GLU A 17 0.49 -8.08 3.76
CA GLU A 17 0.68 -7.31 2.52
C GLU A 17 0.32 -8.12 1.27
N ILE A 18 -0.04 -7.42 0.19
CA ILE A 18 -0.13 -8.04 -1.14
C ILE A 18 1.29 -8.41 -1.59
N ALA A 19 1.58 -9.71 -1.71
CA ALA A 19 2.92 -10.17 -2.01
C ALA A 19 3.45 -9.66 -3.37
N PRO A 20 4.75 -9.35 -3.51
CA PRO A 20 5.32 -8.81 -4.75
C PRO A 20 5.13 -9.68 -6.01
N ASN A 21 4.89 -10.97 -5.83
CA ASN A 21 4.61 -11.88 -6.94
C ASN A 21 3.31 -11.52 -7.68
N PHE A 22 2.33 -10.92 -6.99
CA PHE A 22 1.09 -10.43 -7.61
C PHE A 22 1.32 -9.26 -8.57
N PHE A 23 2.40 -8.50 -8.37
CA PHE A 23 2.72 -7.33 -9.23
C PHE A 23 3.13 -7.74 -10.65
N ASN A 24 3.52 -9.01 -10.82
CA ASN A 24 3.97 -9.58 -12.09
C ASN A 24 2.87 -10.38 -12.82
N LEU A 25 1.63 -10.35 -12.33
CA LEU A 25 0.49 -11.01 -12.96
C LEU A 25 -0.07 -10.12 -14.08
N ASN A 26 0.70 -9.96 -15.15
CA ASN A 26 0.41 -9.02 -16.24
C ASN A 26 -0.80 -9.38 -17.12
N LEU A 27 -1.41 -10.54 -16.91
CA LEU A 27 -2.58 -11.02 -17.66
C LEU A 27 -3.88 -10.85 -16.86
N LEU A 28 -3.82 -10.27 -15.67
CA LEU A 28 -4.93 -10.24 -14.73
C LEU A 28 -6.02 -9.25 -15.19
N ASN A 29 -7.11 -9.76 -15.74
CA ASN A 29 -8.23 -8.95 -16.20
C ASN A 29 -9.31 -8.76 -15.12
N HIS A 30 -9.37 -9.68 -14.15
CA HIS A 30 -10.25 -9.57 -13.00
C HIS A 30 -9.47 -9.77 -11.71
N PHE A 31 -9.63 -8.83 -10.78
CA PHE A 31 -8.98 -8.87 -9.47
C PHE A 31 -9.92 -8.33 -8.40
N ASN A 32 -10.14 -9.11 -7.35
CA ASN A 32 -10.93 -8.70 -6.20
C ASN A 32 -10.31 -9.28 -4.92
N VAL A 33 -9.89 -8.42 -4.01
CA VAL A 33 -9.39 -8.78 -2.67
C VAL A 33 -10.17 -8.05 -1.58
N SER A 34 -11.34 -7.53 -1.92
CA SER A 34 -12.18 -6.76 -1.00
C SER A 34 -12.61 -7.58 0.21
N TYR A 35 -12.85 -6.87 1.31
CA TYR A 35 -13.31 -7.43 2.58
C TYR A 35 -12.37 -8.52 3.12
N ASN A 36 -11.06 -8.22 3.15
CA ASN A 36 -10.03 -8.98 3.83
C ASN A 36 -9.35 -8.11 4.90
N ASN A 37 -8.36 -8.66 5.59
CA ASN A 37 -7.54 -7.95 6.59
C ASN A 37 -6.17 -7.54 6.02
N LEU A 38 -6.12 -7.20 4.73
CA LEU A 38 -4.89 -6.79 4.06
C LEU A 38 -4.44 -5.40 4.54
N THR A 39 -3.13 -5.22 4.69
CA THR A 39 -2.49 -4.01 5.20
C THR A 39 -1.50 -3.45 4.18
N GLU A 40 -0.91 -2.30 4.50
CA GLU A 40 0.09 -1.61 3.69
C GLU A 40 -0.41 -1.01 2.36
N GLN A 41 0.53 -0.61 1.52
CA GLN A 41 0.30 0.20 0.35
C GLN A 41 0.05 -0.68 -0.87
N ILE A 42 -0.90 -0.29 -1.72
CA ILE A 42 -1.02 -0.88 -3.05
C ILE A 42 0.20 -0.42 -3.86
N SER A 43 0.96 -1.39 -4.40
CA SER A 43 2.17 -1.09 -5.17
C SER A 43 1.85 -0.28 -6.42
N THR A 44 2.51 0.87 -6.56
CA THR A 44 2.39 1.76 -7.72
C THR A 44 3.17 1.21 -8.92
N ASN A 45 2.82 1.64 -10.13
CA ASN A 45 3.42 1.16 -11.39
C ASN A 45 3.21 -0.34 -11.63
N THR A 46 2.11 -0.90 -11.12
CA THR A 46 1.69 -2.29 -11.35
C THR A 46 0.28 -2.31 -11.93
N GLN A 47 -0.12 -3.43 -12.54
CA GLN A 47 -1.50 -3.61 -13.01
C GLN A 47 -2.54 -3.52 -11.88
N LEU A 48 -2.13 -3.67 -10.60
CA LEU A 48 -3.04 -3.47 -9.48
C LEU A 48 -3.66 -2.05 -9.45
N GLN A 49 -3.00 -1.06 -10.04
CA GLN A 49 -3.53 0.30 -10.12
C GLN A 49 -4.68 0.47 -11.14
N SER A 50 -4.89 -0.50 -12.04
CA SER A 50 -5.93 -0.40 -13.06
C SER A 50 -7.29 -0.95 -12.61
N PHE A 51 -7.37 -1.63 -11.46
CA PHE A 51 -8.63 -2.14 -10.94
C PHE A 51 -9.38 -1.08 -10.13
N GLU A 52 -10.69 -1.23 -10.04
CA GLU A 52 -11.56 -0.30 -9.33
C GLU A 52 -11.27 -0.27 -7.83
N ASN A 53 -11.59 0.86 -7.19
CA ASN A 53 -11.48 1.02 -5.73
C ASN A 53 -12.24 -0.10 -4.97
N SER A 54 -13.39 -0.53 -5.49
CA SER A 54 -14.20 -1.61 -4.91
C SER A 54 -13.44 -2.93 -4.76
N SER A 55 -12.46 -3.23 -5.63
CA SER A 55 -11.62 -4.43 -5.54
C SER A 55 -10.74 -4.47 -4.29
N TYR A 56 -10.58 -3.35 -3.58
CA TYR A 56 -9.70 -3.19 -2.42
C TYR A 56 -10.45 -2.76 -1.15
N MET A 57 -11.75 -2.49 -1.26
CA MET A 57 -12.57 -1.97 -0.18
C MET A 57 -12.60 -2.93 1.02
N GLY A 58 -12.77 -2.41 2.24
CA GLY A 58 -12.93 -3.22 3.44
C GLY A 58 -11.63 -3.80 4.02
N SER A 59 -10.48 -3.54 3.39
CA SER A 59 -9.15 -3.82 3.93
C SER A 59 -8.48 -2.55 4.49
N HIS A 60 -7.34 -2.70 5.16
CA HIS A 60 -6.56 -1.58 5.68
C HIS A 60 -5.57 -0.98 4.66
N LEU A 61 -5.71 -1.37 3.39
CA LEU A 61 -4.92 -0.87 2.26
C LEU A 61 -5.04 0.64 2.07
N CYS A 62 -4.08 1.21 1.35
CA CYS A 62 -4.02 2.64 1.02
C CYS A 62 -3.26 2.88 -0.29
N ARG A 63 -3.27 4.13 -0.77
CA ARG A 63 -2.84 4.62 -2.10
C ARG A 63 -3.85 4.32 -3.21
N PRO A 64 -3.77 5.02 -4.36
CA PRO A 64 -4.62 4.73 -5.50
C PRO A 64 -4.65 3.21 -5.81
N PRO A 65 -5.79 2.67 -6.27
CA PRO A 65 -7.06 3.35 -6.59
C PRO A 65 -7.90 3.78 -5.36
N LEU A 66 -7.46 3.53 -4.13
CA LEU A 66 -8.14 4.01 -2.93
C LEU A 66 -7.92 5.52 -2.74
N THR A 67 -8.93 6.20 -2.18
CA THR A 67 -8.81 7.62 -1.75
C THR A 67 -7.99 7.78 -0.47
N LYS A 68 -7.84 6.70 0.31
CA LYS A 68 -7.04 6.67 1.54
C LYS A 68 -5.56 6.77 1.18
N ASN A 69 -4.95 7.91 1.47
CA ASN A 69 -3.51 8.08 1.37
C ASN A 69 -2.83 7.68 2.69
N CYS A 70 -1.78 6.89 2.59
CA CYS A 70 -0.86 6.64 3.68
C CYS A 70 0.48 7.27 3.29
N THR A 71 0.86 8.34 3.98
CA THR A 71 2.23 8.82 3.95
C THR A 71 3.06 7.82 4.73
N THR A 72 4.08 7.24 4.09
CA THR A 72 5.17 6.61 4.84
C THR A 72 5.66 7.70 5.78
N ARG A 73 5.40 7.58 7.09
CA ARG A 73 6.13 8.38 8.07
C ARG A 73 7.58 8.07 7.72
N GLY A 74 8.28 9.08 7.19
CA GLY A 74 9.61 8.90 6.66
C GLY A 74 10.40 8.07 7.65
N PHE A 75 11.17 7.11 7.16
CA PHE A 75 12.27 6.60 7.94
C PHE A 75 13.03 7.85 8.40
N SER A 76 12.80 8.27 9.65
CA SER A 76 13.73 9.14 10.33
C SER A 76 14.94 8.24 10.42
N THR A 77 15.85 8.37 9.46
CA THR A 77 17.21 7.95 9.65
C THR A 77 17.69 8.80 10.81
N ASP A 78 17.42 8.33 12.03
CA ASP A 78 18.07 8.78 13.25
C ASP A 78 19.52 8.28 13.16
N VAL A 79 20.24 8.83 12.19
CA VAL A 79 21.69 8.89 12.25
C VAL A 79 21.94 9.98 13.28
N THR A 80 22.10 9.53 14.52
CA THR A 80 22.70 10.32 15.59
C THR A 80 24.01 10.91 15.09
N ASN A 81 23.98 12.17 14.68
CA ASN A 81 25.16 12.99 14.56
C ASN A 81 24.96 14.18 15.47
N ASN A 82 25.64 14.10 16.62
CA ASN A 82 25.82 15.20 17.55
C ASN A 82 26.32 16.43 16.79
N GLY A 83 25.51 17.47 16.76
CA GLY A 83 25.86 18.77 16.22
C GLY A 83 25.06 19.83 16.97
N ALA A 84 25.59 20.28 18.09
CA ALA A 84 25.05 21.41 18.83
C ALA A 84 24.92 22.63 17.91
N SER A 85 23.76 23.26 17.91
CA SER A 85 23.63 24.69 17.67
C SER A 85 22.42 25.19 18.46
N ASP A 86 22.74 25.60 19.68
CA ASP A 86 22.13 26.77 20.32
C ASP A 86 21.85 27.86 19.29
N LYS A 87 20.64 28.45 19.34
CA LYS A 87 20.37 29.90 19.34
C LYS A 87 18.92 30.11 19.78
N GLY A 88 18.77 30.80 20.90
CA GLY A 88 17.52 30.98 21.61
C GLY A 88 16.50 31.98 21.05
N SER A 89 15.33 31.91 21.69
CA SER A 89 14.39 32.98 22.08
C SER A 89 13.97 34.03 21.04
N LYS A 90 12.65 34.10 20.77
CA LYS A 90 11.85 35.32 20.97
C LYS A 90 10.34 35.05 20.92
N VAL A 91 9.71 35.29 22.07
CA VAL A 91 8.47 36.07 22.33
C VAL A 91 7.44 36.20 21.20
N ASN A 92 6.23 35.72 21.48
CA ASN A 92 5.02 36.56 21.54
C ASN A 92 4.04 36.00 22.58
#